data_AF-A0A7X8QIL4-F1
#
_entry.id   AF-A0A7X8QIL4-F1
#
_cell.length_a   1.000
_cell.length_b   1.000
_cell.length_c   1.000
_cell.angle_alpha   90.00
_cell.angle_beta   90.00
_cell.angle_gamma   90.00
#
_symmetry.space_group_name_H-M   'P 1'
#
loop_
_entity.id
_entity.type
_entity.pdbx_description
1 polymer ?
#
loop_
_entity_poly.entity_id
_entity_poly.type
_entity_poly.pdbx_seq_one_letter_code
_entity_poly.pdbx_strand_id
1 'polypeptide(L)' 'MLDRQIQPFVITAHTGWSDDLEFVFRHKDKLCNPLRKLKLEDPDAPYDAYNESDDTEENIKTRYLSKVKDRG' A
#
# COMPACT_ATOMS: atom_id res chain seq x y z
N MET A 1 13.52 16.90 2.54
CA MET A 1 13.70 15.57 3.16
C MET A 1 15.17 15.26 3.41
N LEU A 2 16.06 15.45 2.41
CA LEU A 2 17.50 15.22 2.55
C LEU A 2 18.17 16.02 3.68
N ASP A 3 17.74 17.27 3.90
CA ASP A 3 18.27 18.17 4.94
C ASP A 3 18.06 17.65 6.38
N ARG A 4 17.07 16.78 6.60
CA ARG A 4 16.77 16.20 7.92
C ARG A 4 17.34 14.79 8.08
N GLN A 5 17.99 14.22 7.06
CA GLN A 5 18.46 12.83 7.01
C GLN A 5 17.36 11.80 7.35
N ILE A 6 16.11 12.09 6.99
CA ILE A 6 14.97 11.19 7.24
C ILE A 6 14.66 10.42 5.96
N GLN A 7 14.58 9.10 6.06
CA GLN A 7 14.05 8.24 5.00
C GLN A 7 12.55 8.01 5.22
N PRO A 8 11.68 8.53 4.33
CA PRO A 8 10.24 8.35 4.47
C PRO A 8 9.82 6.92 4.15
N PHE A 9 8.87 6.40 4.93
CA PHE A 9 8.12 5.18 4.60
C PHE A 9 6.75 5.57 4.08
N VAL A 10 6.33 4.98 2.97
CA VAL A 10 5.02 5.24 2.36
C VAL A 10 4.14 4.01 2.55
N ILE A 11 2.96 4.21 3.11
CA ILE A 11 1.93 3.18 3.23
C ILE A 11 1.00 3.31 2.01
N THR A 12 0.91 2.22 1.25
CA THR A 12 -0.04 2.06 0.15
C THR A 12 -1.27 1.34 0.69
N ALA A 13 -2.46 1.91 0.48
CA ALA A 13 -3.69 1.38 1.08
C ALA A 13 -3.95 -0.09 0.74
N HIS A 14 -3.54 -0.54 -0.46
CA HIS A 14 -3.80 -1.90 -0.92
C HIS A 14 -2.66 -2.87 -0.60
N THR A 15 -1.40 -2.52 -0.81
CA THR A 15 -0.34 -3.53 -0.93
C THR A 15 0.61 -3.62 0.27
N GLY A 16 0.55 -2.69 1.24
CA GLY A 16 1.50 -2.64 2.36
C GLY A 16 2.33 -1.35 2.37
N TRP A 17 3.59 -1.42 2.82
CA TRP A 17 4.47 -0.24 2.92
C TRP A 17 5.76 -0.36 2.11
N SER A 18 6.34 0.75 1.68
CA SER A 18 7.64 0.77 1.00
C SER A 18 8.44 2.05 1.31
N ASP A 19 9.76 1.92 1.41
CA ASP A 19 10.74 3.03 1.43
C ASP A 19 11.31 3.34 0.04
N ASP A 20 10.96 2.55 -0.97
CA ASP A 20 11.39 2.79 -2.36
C ASP A 20 10.47 3.81 -3.03
N LEU A 21 10.92 5.07 -3.05
CA LEU A 21 10.16 6.17 -3.63
C LEU A 21 10.03 6.07 -5.15
N GLU A 22 11.00 5.47 -5.84
CA GLU A 22 10.90 5.29 -7.30
C GLU A 22 9.80 4.30 -7.64
N PHE A 23 9.69 3.21 -6.87
CA PHE A 23 8.59 2.27 -6.96
C PHE A 23 7.24 2.94 -6.66
N VAL A 24 7.13 3.62 -5.51
CA VAL A 24 5.88 4.26 -5.05
C VAL A 24 5.34 5.26 -6.06
N PHE A 25 6.21 6.08 -6.66
CA PHE A 25 5.83 7.16 -7.55
C PHE A 25 5.98 6.85 -9.04
N ARG A 26 6.34 5.61 -9.43
CA ARG A 26 6.56 5.19 -10.82
C ARG A 26 5.41 5.55 -11.76
N HIS A 27 4.18 5.60 -11.25
CA HIS A 27 2.96 5.84 -12.02
C HIS A 27 2.24 7.12 -11.62
N LYS A 28 2.94 8.09 -11.03
CA LYS A 28 2.35 9.38 -10.62
C LYS A 28 1.65 10.13 -11.76
N ASP A 29 2.08 9.92 -13.00
CA ASP A 29 1.51 10.56 -14.20
C ASP A 29 0.36 9.75 -14.84
N LYS A 30 0.01 8.59 -14.29
CA LYS A 30 -1.11 7.76 -14.77
C LYS A 30 -2.37 8.10 -13.96
N LEU A 31 -3.46 8.45 -14.65
CA LEU A 31 -4.76 8.62 -14.01
C LEU A 31 -5.39 7.25 -13.73
N CYS A 32 -5.79 7.04 -12.48
CA CYS A 32 -6.68 5.94 -12.11
C CYS A 32 -8.05 6.22 -12.75
N ASN A 33 -8.54 5.34 -13.63
CA ASN A 33 -9.83 5.55 -14.28
C ASN A 33 -10.97 5.15 -13.32
N PRO A 34 -11.70 6.11 -12.72
CA PRO A 34 -12.71 5.81 -11.70
C PRO A 34 -13.97 5.13 -12.29
N LEU A 35 -14.16 5.21 -13.62
CA LEU A 35 -15.30 4.62 -14.31
C LEU A 35 -15.08 3.15 -14.68
N ARG A 36 -13.84 2.65 -14.56
CA ARG A 36 -13.56 1.21 -14.63
C ARG A 36 -13.54 0.67 -13.22
N LYS A 37 -14.33 -0.37 -12.96
CA LYS A 37 -14.16 -1.17 -11.74
C LYS A 37 -12.73 -1.70 -11.73
N LEU A 38 -11.88 -1.11 -10.90
CA LEU A 38 -10.62 -1.70 -10.48
C LEU A 38 -10.98 -2.84 -9.55
N LYS A 39 -11.39 -3.98 -10.12
CA LYS A 39 -11.44 -5.22 -9.38
C LYS A 39 -10.01 -5.77 -9.34
N LEU A 40 -9.15 -5.02 -8.66
CA LEU A 40 -7.84 -5.50 -8.26
C LEU A 40 -8.02 -5.94 -6.81
N GLU A 41 -8.69 -7.09 -6.64
CA GLU A 41 -8.44 -7.90 -5.46
C GLU A 41 -6.95 -8.27 -5.57
N ASP A 42 -6.10 -7.45 -4.98
CA ASP A 42 -4.69 -7.79 -4.88
C ASP A 42 -4.62 -8.87 -3.80
N PRO A 43 -4.33 -10.14 -4.14
CA PRO A 43 -4.35 -11.23 -3.16
C PRO A 43 -3.22 -11.09 -2.12
N ASP A 44 -2.22 -10.24 -2.42
CA ASP A 44 -1.15 -9.87 -1.51
C ASP A 44 -1.54 -8.67 -0.62
N ALA A 45 -2.72 -8.07 -0.84
CA ALA A 45 -3.22 -7.00 0.01
C ALA A 45 -3.51 -7.55 1.41
N PRO A 46 -2.83 -7.05 2.46
CA PRO A 46 -3.16 -7.45 3.82
C PRO A 46 -4.54 -6.96 4.24
N TYR A 47 -5.08 -5.98 3.51
CA TYR A 47 -6.38 -5.36 3.75
C TYR A 47 -7.06 -5.01 2.43
N ASP A 48 -8.22 -5.62 2.17
CA ASP A 48 -9.11 -5.16 1.12
C ASP A 48 -10.00 -4.08 1.74
N ALA A 49 -9.78 -2.81 1.40
CA ALA A 49 -10.42 -1.64 2.02
C ALA A 49 -11.96 -1.59 1.94
N TYR A 50 -12.57 -2.63 1.37
CA TYR A 50 -14.02 -2.84 1.29
C TYR A 50 -14.55 -3.88 2.28
N ASN A 51 -13.70 -4.72 2.88
CA ASN A 51 -14.10 -5.77 3.81
C ASN A 51 -13.47 -5.58 5.20
N GLU A 52 -14.19 -4.84 6.05
CA GLU A 52 -13.77 -4.50 7.41
C GLU A 52 -14.06 -5.61 8.44
N SER A 53 -14.55 -6.79 8.00
CA SER A 53 -15.05 -7.82 8.92
C SER A 53 -13.99 -8.41 9.86
N ASP A 54 -12.70 -8.25 9.52
CA ASP A 54 -11.56 -8.75 10.29
C ASP A 54 -10.83 -7.65 11.10
N ASP A 55 -11.32 -6.40 11.05
CA ASP A 55 -10.76 -5.23 11.73
C ASP A 55 -11.08 -5.24 13.24
N THR A 56 -10.47 -6.19 13.94
CA THR A 56 -10.59 -6.32 15.40
C THR A 56 -9.32 -5.83 16.10
N GLU A 57 -9.44 -5.34 17.33
CA GLU A 57 -8.27 -4.93 18.13
C GLU A 57 -7.24 -6.05 18.31
N GLU A 58 -7.70 -7.31 18.34
CA GLU A 58 -6.83 -8.49 18.47
C GLU A 58 -6.01 -8.73 17.19
N ASN A 59 -6.66 -8.65 16.03
CA ASN A 59 -5.99 -8.82 14.74
C ASN A 59 -5.01 -7.68 14.41
N ILE A 60 -5.36 -6.43 14.72
CA ILE A 60 -4.50 -5.27 14.44
C ILE A 60 -3.17 -5.37 15.22
N LYS A 61 -3.19 -5.92 16.44
CA LYS A 61 -1.98 -6.06 17.27
C LYS A 61 -1.03 -7.16 16.78
N THR A 62 -1.51 -8.08 15.95
CA THR A 62 -0.76 -9.25 15.49
C THR A 62 -0.41 -9.21 14.00
N ARG A 63 -1.12 -8.41 13.20
CA ARG A 63 -0.89 -8.28 11.75
C ARG A 63 -0.19 -6.97 11.40
N TYR A 64 1.09 -7.06 11.07
CA TYR A 64 1.88 -5.95 10.56
C TYR A 64 1.81 -5.89 9.03
N LEU A 65 1.80 -4.67 8.48
CA LEU A 65 1.93 -4.47 7.04
C LEU A 65 3.29 -5.00 6.55
N SER A 66 3.28 -5.74 5.45
CA SER A 66 4.50 -6.27 4.82
C SER A 66 5.19 -5.20 3.97
N LYS A 67 6.53 -5.28 3.85
CA LYS A 67 7.29 -4.44 2.92
C LYS A 67 7.04 -4.92 1.49
N VAL A 68 6.59 -4.02 0.63
CA VAL A 68 6.34 -4.30 -0.79
C VAL A 68 7.51 -3.83 -1.64
N LYS A 69 7.80 -4.60 -2.69
CA LYS A 69 8.82 -4.29 -3.69
C LYS A 69 8.24 -4.46 -5.08
N ASP A 70 8.86 -3.79 -6.05
CA ASP A 70 8.56 -3.97 -7.45
C ASP A 70 8.72 -5.43 -7.90
N ARG A 71 7.74 -5.98 -8.62
CA ARG A 71 7.76 -7.37 -9.14
C ARG A 71 8.34 -7.49 -10.56
N GLY A 72 8.77 -6.38 -11.18
CA GLY A 72 9.30 -6.34 -12.54
C GLY A 72 8.22 -6.16 -13.60
#